data_AF-A0A8I0L2A8-F1
#
_entry.id   AF-A0A8I0L2A8-F1
#
_cell.length_a   1.000
_cell.length_b   1.000
_cell.length_c   1.000
_cell.angle_alpha   90.00
_cell.angle_beta   90.00
_cell.angle_gamma   90.00
#
_symmetry.space_group_name_H-M   'P 1'
#
loop_
_entity.id
_entity.type
_entity.pdbx_description
1 polymer ?
#
loop_
_entity_poly.entity_id
_entity_poly.type
_entity_poly.pdbx_seq_one_letter_code
_entity_poly.pdbx_strand_id
1 'polypeptide(L)'
;MKAGIFILTIASISVAGCESQQPAATSRSEKNTGNLTGPAEKIKIEPRHEPIKLDDLIGFEDPRACRLNDVAYNFLDGFIELPGNGRVLQGRLNIPQRYKSAFGKIKFSKHEEDYHAARLPTFATWHGLRVKYIEEGFIGMDSSYSDFAFEEPFEKVRLILNSLGFKLDEKGSQGDTPFEGYDTALTVEDGLTVLSCSR
;
A
#
# COMPACT_ATOMS: atom_id res chain seq x y z
N MET A 1 36.41 -1.02 35.41
CA MET A 1 35.22 -1.18 36.28
C MET A 1 34.96 0.15 36.99
N LYS A 2 33.91 0.87 36.58
CA LYS A 2 33.36 2.03 37.31
C LYS A 2 31.84 1.98 37.13
N ALA A 3 31.15 1.80 38.25
CA ALA A 3 29.70 1.72 38.34
C ALA A 3 29.11 3.14 38.29
N GLY A 4 28.12 3.35 37.44
CA GLY A 4 27.28 4.55 37.41
C GLY A 4 25.84 4.15 37.70
N ILE A 5 25.36 4.54 38.87
CA ILE A 5 23.99 4.29 39.36
C ILE A 5 23.05 5.26 38.62
N PHE A 6 22.10 4.73 37.85
CA PHE A 6 20.97 5.50 37.31
C PHE A 6 19.75 5.32 38.23
N ILE A 7 19.30 6.42 38.81
CA ILE A 7 18.03 6.51 39.56
C ILE A 7 16.93 6.77 38.53
N LEU A 8 15.99 5.82 38.40
CA LEU A 8 14.80 5.96 37.57
C LEU A 8 13.60 6.28 38.48
N THR A 9 13.08 7.49 38.39
CA THR A 9 11.86 7.92 39.09
C THR A 9 10.63 7.51 38.28
N ILE A 10 9.81 6.61 38.83
CA ILE A 10 8.53 6.19 38.23
C ILE A 10 7.44 7.15 38.71
N ALA A 11 6.87 7.93 37.79
CA ALA A 11 5.67 8.72 38.04
C ALA A 11 4.44 7.91 37.61
N SER A 12 3.70 7.39 38.59
CA SER A 12 2.41 6.73 38.41
C SER A 12 1.31 7.78 38.21
N ILE A 13 0.64 7.78 37.05
CA ILE A 13 -0.60 8.54 36.86
C ILE A 13 -1.77 7.56 36.93
N SER A 14 -2.47 7.61 38.06
CA SER A 14 -3.77 6.98 38.26
C SER A 14 -4.83 7.72 37.44
N VAL A 15 -5.53 7.02 36.55
CA VAL A 15 -6.79 7.53 35.99
C VAL A 15 -7.92 6.76 36.66
N ALA A 16 -8.61 7.46 37.55
CA ALA A 16 -9.86 7.04 38.17
C ALA A 16 -10.97 6.97 37.10
N GLY A 17 -11.85 5.99 37.23
CA GLY A 17 -12.94 5.75 36.30
C GLY A 17 -14.14 6.69 36.45
N CYS A 18 -15.02 6.60 35.46
CA CYS A 18 -16.45 6.85 35.64
C CYS A 18 -17.21 5.67 35.03
N GLU A 19 -17.86 4.94 35.93
CA GLU A 19 -18.79 3.86 35.71
C GLU A 19 -20.20 4.41 35.46
N SER A 20 -20.99 3.64 34.71
CA SER A 20 -22.46 3.68 34.64
C SER A 20 -23.04 4.84 33.79
N GLN A 21 -24.08 4.68 32.96
CA GLN A 21 -25.25 3.82 33.03
C GLN A 21 -25.97 3.83 31.67
N GLN A 22 -26.40 2.66 31.19
CA GLN A 22 -27.48 2.50 30.21
C GLN A 22 -28.55 1.64 30.93
N PRO A 23 -29.86 1.96 30.82
CA PRO A 23 -30.65 1.25 29.82
C PRO A 23 -31.78 2.05 29.14
N ALA A 24 -31.99 1.64 27.89
CA ALA A 24 -33.21 1.52 27.10
C ALA A 24 -34.54 2.12 27.62
N ALA A 25 -35.18 2.89 26.73
CA ALA A 25 -36.64 2.88 26.59
C ALA A 25 -37.01 2.77 25.09
N THR A 26 -37.42 1.57 24.69
CA THR A 26 -38.27 1.31 23.52
C THR A 26 -39.63 1.98 23.68
N SER A 27 -40.13 2.68 22.65
CA SER A 27 -41.57 2.73 22.38
C SER A 27 -41.90 3.25 20.97
N ARG A 28 -42.56 2.38 20.20
CA ARG A 28 -43.66 2.66 19.26
C ARG A 28 -43.40 3.53 18.03
N SER A 29 -43.16 2.83 16.93
CA SER A 29 -44.09 2.72 15.78
C SER A 29 -45.16 3.81 15.66
N GLU A 30 -44.83 4.92 15.00
CA GLU A 30 -45.82 5.71 14.27
C GLU A 30 -45.88 5.21 12.83
N LYS A 31 -46.98 4.48 12.58
CA LYS A 31 -47.44 4.05 11.26
C LYS A 31 -47.94 5.30 10.52
N ASN A 32 -47.03 6.01 9.87
CA ASN A 32 -47.39 7.13 9.01
C ASN A 32 -47.55 6.65 7.57
N THR A 33 -48.76 6.21 7.24
CA THR A 33 -49.23 5.97 5.87
C THR A 33 -49.40 7.32 5.17
N GLY A 34 -48.28 7.89 4.73
CA GLY A 34 -48.26 9.04 3.82
C GLY A 34 -48.17 8.55 2.38
N ASN A 35 -49.22 8.80 1.60
CA ASN A 35 -49.23 8.70 0.15
C ASN A 35 -48.00 9.40 -0.45
N LEU A 36 -47.13 8.64 -1.11
CA LEU A 36 -46.10 9.17 -2.01
C LEU A 36 -46.30 8.56 -3.40
N THR A 37 -47.36 8.99 -4.08
CA THR A 37 -47.48 8.88 -5.53
C THR A 37 -46.64 9.98 -6.17
N GLY A 38 -45.32 9.79 -6.15
CA GLY A 38 -44.39 10.48 -7.06
C GLY A 38 -44.09 9.56 -8.25
N PRO A 39 -43.89 10.09 -9.47
CA PRO A 39 -43.42 9.28 -10.58
C PRO A 39 -42.09 8.63 -10.18
N ALA A 40 -42.01 7.30 -10.32
CA ALA A 40 -40.78 6.56 -10.08
C ALA A 40 -39.70 7.05 -11.03
N GLU A 41 -38.86 7.97 -10.54
CA GLU A 41 -37.62 8.35 -11.19
C GLU A 41 -36.82 7.06 -11.37
N LYS A 42 -36.62 6.66 -12.64
CA LYS A 42 -35.73 5.54 -12.97
C LYS A 42 -34.36 5.90 -12.44
N ILE A 43 -34.02 5.40 -11.25
CA ILE A 43 -32.66 5.42 -10.72
C ILE A 43 -31.81 4.74 -11.78
N LYS A 44 -31.06 5.53 -12.54
CA LYS A 44 -30.04 5.06 -13.45
C LYS A 44 -28.94 4.49 -12.57
N ILE A 45 -29.05 3.21 -12.22
CA ILE A 45 -27.99 2.47 -11.56
C ILE A 45 -26.87 2.41 -12.59
N GLU A 46 -25.89 3.31 -12.47
CA GLU A 46 -24.68 3.20 -13.28
C GLU A 46 -24.03 1.84 -12.96
N PRO A 47 -23.63 1.07 -13.98
CA PRO A 47 -22.96 -0.19 -13.74
C PRO A 47 -21.73 0.09 -12.90
N ARG A 48 -21.67 -0.49 -11.69
CA ARG A 48 -20.43 -0.51 -10.91
C ARG A 48 -19.46 -1.33 -11.72
N HIS A 49 -18.56 -0.66 -12.44
CA HIS A 49 -17.43 -1.33 -13.07
C HIS A 49 -16.67 -2.08 -11.97
N GLU A 50 -16.55 -3.40 -12.10
CA GLU A 50 -15.72 -4.18 -11.19
C GLU A 50 -14.30 -3.58 -11.18
N PRO A 51 -13.66 -3.45 -10.01
CA PRO A 51 -12.29 -2.98 -9.94
C PRO A 51 -11.38 -3.85 -10.81
N ILE A 52 -10.50 -3.21 -11.57
CA ILE A 52 -9.49 -3.93 -12.36
C ILE A 52 -8.57 -4.67 -11.37
N LYS A 53 -8.26 -5.93 -11.65
CA LYS A 53 -7.38 -6.77 -10.84
C LYS A 53 -5.99 -6.82 -11.46
N LEU A 54 -4.97 -6.53 -10.67
CA LEU A 54 -3.56 -6.50 -11.09
C LEU A 54 -2.84 -7.83 -10.83
N ASP A 55 -3.53 -8.84 -10.32
CA ASP A 55 -2.98 -10.14 -9.90
C ASP A 55 -2.14 -10.84 -10.99
N ASP A 56 -2.51 -10.69 -12.27
CA ASP A 56 -1.74 -11.26 -13.40
C ASP A 56 -0.65 -10.32 -13.94
N LEU A 57 -0.63 -9.06 -13.51
CA LEU A 57 0.38 -8.06 -13.92
C LEU A 57 1.50 -7.94 -12.89
N ILE A 58 1.15 -8.01 -11.60
CA ILE A 58 2.06 -7.91 -10.47
C ILE A 58 2.14 -9.29 -9.81
N GLY A 59 3.20 -10.02 -10.14
CA GLY A 59 3.48 -11.35 -9.60
C GLY A 59 4.93 -11.49 -9.17
N PHE A 60 5.14 -12.40 -8.23
CA PHE A 60 6.44 -12.69 -7.62
C PHE A 60 6.77 -14.16 -7.86
N GLU A 61 8.00 -14.44 -8.28
CA GLU A 61 8.56 -15.78 -8.28
C GLU A 61 8.88 -16.24 -6.86
N ASP A 62 9.46 -15.34 -6.07
CA ASP A 62 9.72 -15.53 -4.66
C ASP A 62 9.29 -14.27 -3.89
N PRO A 63 8.07 -14.28 -3.31
CA PRO A 63 7.57 -13.17 -2.50
C PRO A 63 8.43 -12.89 -1.28
N ARG A 64 9.14 -13.89 -0.73
CA ARG A 64 10.03 -13.69 0.40
C ARG A 64 11.28 -12.90 -0.02
N ALA A 65 11.78 -13.12 -1.22
CA ALA A 65 12.91 -12.36 -1.75
C ALA A 65 12.48 -11.08 -2.49
N CYS A 66 11.20 -10.69 -2.47
CA CYS A 66 10.66 -9.65 -3.35
C CYS A 66 11.06 -9.84 -4.83
N ARG A 67 11.27 -11.10 -5.26
CA ARG A 67 11.68 -11.41 -6.63
C ARG A 67 10.46 -11.43 -7.53
N LEU A 68 10.31 -10.36 -8.29
CA LEU A 68 9.29 -10.22 -9.33
C LEU A 68 9.42 -11.32 -10.38
N ASN A 69 8.29 -11.75 -10.95
CA ASN A 69 8.32 -12.56 -12.16
C ASN A 69 8.60 -11.70 -13.40
N ASP A 70 8.87 -12.34 -14.53
CA ASP A 70 9.17 -11.64 -15.79
C ASP A 70 8.10 -10.62 -16.20
N VAL A 71 6.82 -10.92 -15.96
CA VAL A 71 5.72 -10.00 -16.33
C VAL A 71 5.78 -8.73 -15.51
N ALA A 72 5.95 -8.86 -14.20
CA ALA A 72 6.02 -7.73 -13.29
C ALA A 72 7.32 -6.95 -13.44
N TYR A 73 8.45 -7.64 -13.64
CA TYR A 73 9.73 -7.02 -13.93
C TYR A 73 9.67 -6.15 -15.20
N ASN A 74 9.18 -6.69 -16.32
CA ASN A 74 9.05 -5.92 -17.56
C ASN A 74 8.08 -4.73 -17.44
N PHE A 75 7.07 -4.84 -16.58
CA PHE A 75 6.16 -3.74 -16.30
C PHE A 75 6.84 -2.63 -15.50
N LEU A 76 7.58 -2.98 -14.44
CA LEU A 76 8.25 -2.03 -13.54
C LEU A 76 9.50 -1.42 -14.16
N ASP A 77 10.30 -2.17 -14.92
CA ASP A 77 11.48 -1.66 -15.65
C ASP A 77 11.12 -0.51 -16.61
N GLY A 78 9.88 -0.46 -17.10
CA GLY A 78 9.38 0.63 -17.94
C GLY A 78 9.16 1.96 -17.20
N PHE A 79 9.29 2.03 -15.88
CA PHE A 79 9.06 3.25 -15.09
C PHE A 79 10.18 4.27 -15.27
N ILE A 80 11.42 3.81 -15.37
CA ILE A 80 12.64 4.64 -15.38
C ILE A 80 13.55 4.19 -16.52
N GLU A 81 14.16 5.14 -17.21
CA GLU A 81 15.14 4.86 -18.28
C GLU A 81 16.53 5.33 -17.86
N LEU A 82 17.51 4.43 -18.00
CA LEU A 82 18.94 4.66 -17.72
C LEU A 82 19.76 4.57 -19.02
N PRO A 83 19.85 5.64 -19.83
CA PRO A 83 20.51 5.61 -21.15
C PRO A 83 22.05 5.51 -21.10
N GLY A 84 22.65 5.11 -19.98
CA GLY A 84 24.09 4.87 -19.84
C GLY A 84 24.98 6.12 -19.81
N ASN A 85 24.41 7.33 -19.88
CA ASN A 85 25.11 8.61 -19.76
C ASN A 85 25.06 9.21 -18.34
N GLY A 86 24.72 8.37 -17.34
CA GLY A 86 24.53 8.78 -15.95
C GLY A 86 23.26 9.58 -15.67
N ARG A 87 22.36 9.75 -16.66
CA ARG A 87 21.05 10.40 -16.43
C ARG A 87 20.01 9.35 -16.05
N VAL A 88 19.10 9.76 -15.18
CA VAL A 88 17.87 9.02 -14.88
C VAL A 88 16.71 9.79 -15.50
N LEU A 89 15.96 9.13 -16.39
CA LEU A 89 14.83 9.71 -17.10
C LEU A 89 13.55 8.96 -16.74
N GLN A 90 12.41 9.63 -16.90
CA GLN A 90 11.12 8.95 -16.86
C GLN A 90 11.03 7.96 -18.03
N GLY A 91 10.76 6.69 -17.72
CA GLY A 91 10.62 5.62 -18.70
C GLY A 91 9.31 5.66 -19.49
N ARG A 92 9.09 4.59 -20.27
CA ARG A 92 7.89 4.38 -21.09
C ARG A 92 7.20 3.09 -20.69
N LEU A 93 6.11 3.23 -19.95
CA LEU A 93 5.30 2.09 -19.53
C LEU A 93 4.62 1.41 -20.73
N ASN A 94 4.91 0.13 -20.91
CA ASN A 94 4.17 -0.71 -21.84
C ASN A 94 3.01 -1.42 -21.11
N ILE A 95 1.92 -0.69 -20.89
CA ILE A 95 0.74 -1.22 -20.18
C ILE A 95 -0.18 -1.96 -21.17
N PRO A 96 -0.46 -3.27 -20.95
CA PRO A 96 -1.44 -3.99 -21.76
C PRO A 96 -2.79 -3.27 -21.78
N GLN A 97 -3.48 -3.27 -22.92
CA GLN A 97 -4.70 -2.48 -23.14
C GLN A 97 -5.77 -2.69 -22.03
N ARG A 98 -5.90 -3.92 -21.52
CA ARG A 98 -6.84 -4.28 -20.46
C ARG A 98 -6.59 -3.58 -19.11
N TYR A 99 -5.36 -3.11 -18.86
CA TYR A 99 -4.99 -2.44 -17.61
C TYR A 99 -4.86 -0.93 -17.76
N LYS A 100 -4.98 -0.34 -18.95
CA LYS A 100 -4.71 1.09 -19.14
C LYS A 100 -5.57 2.00 -18.27
N SER A 101 -6.83 1.64 -18.05
CA SER A 101 -7.73 2.40 -17.16
C SER A 101 -7.47 2.19 -15.67
N ALA A 102 -6.60 1.24 -15.29
CA ALA A 102 -6.16 1.07 -13.91
C ALA A 102 -5.13 2.10 -13.49
N PHE A 103 -4.53 2.84 -14.42
CA PHE A 103 -3.37 3.69 -14.14
C PHE A 103 -3.60 5.14 -14.55
N GLY A 104 -3.11 6.04 -13.71
CA GLY A 104 -3.02 7.46 -14.00
C GLY A 104 -1.77 7.81 -14.82
N LYS A 105 -1.50 9.11 -14.91
CA LYS A 105 -0.25 9.60 -15.48
C LYS A 105 0.89 9.39 -14.47
N ILE A 106 1.99 8.80 -14.92
CA ILE A 106 3.22 8.68 -14.14
C ILE A 106 3.73 10.07 -13.73
N LYS A 107 4.24 10.18 -12.51
CA LYS A 107 4.83 11.39 -11.94
C LYS A 107 6.28 11.11 -11.62
N PHE A 108 7.18 11.80 -12.30
CA PHE A 108 8.61 11.71 -12.07
C PHE A 108 9.06 12.80 -11.11
N SER A 109 9.77 12.43 -10.04
CA SER A 109 10.40 13.34 -9.09
C SER A 109 11.91 13.17 -9.09
N LYS A 110 12.61 14.29 -8.93
CA LYS A 110 14.05 14.35 -8.69
C LYS A 110 14.26 15.19 -7.45
N HIS A 111 14.95 14.64 -6.45
CA HIS A 111 15.28 15.34 -5.21
C HIS A 111 16.79 15.59 -5.12
N GLU A 112 17.21 16.31 -4.06
CA GLU A 112 18.62 16.47 -3.72
C GLU A 112 19.25 15.10 -3.40
N GLU A 113 20.57 14.95 -3.55
CA GLU A 113 21.30 13.68 -3.31
C GLU A 113 21.05 12.54 -4.33
N ASP A 114 20.84 12.87 -5.62
CA ASP A 114 20.67 11.90 -6.72
C ASP A 114 19.52 10.89 -6.51
N TYR A 115 18.54 11.27 -5.70
CA TYR A 115 17.30 10.52 -5.56
C TYR A 115 16.37 10.78 -6.76
N HIS A 116 15.95 9.71 -7.40
CA HIS A 116 15.05 9.71 -8.55
C HIS A 116 13.91 8.73 -8.31
N ALA A 117 12.67 9.15 -8.48
CA ALA A 117 11.52 8.26 -8.34
C ALA A 117 10.48 8.51 -9.43
N ALA A 118 9.78 7.44 -9.80
CA ALA A 118 8.68 7.46 -10.74
C ALA A 118 7.46 6.81 -10.08
N ARG A 119 6.45 7.62 -9.78
CA ARG A 119 5.22 7.18 -9.12
C ARG A 119 4.08 7.04 -10.12
N LEU A 120 3.44 5.88 -10.17
CA LEU A 120 2.28 5.57 -11.00
C LEU A 120 1.01 5.49 -10.15
N PRO A 121 0.12 6.50 -10.20
CA PRO A 121 -1.19 6.42 -9.55
C PRO A 121 -2.00 5.23 -10.07
N THR A 122 -2.67 4.53 -9.17
CA THR A 122 -3.39 3.29 -9.47
C THR A 122 -4.85 3.38 -8.99
N PHE A 123 -5.76 2.78 -9.75
CA PHE A 123 -7.21 2.71 -9.56
C PHE A 123 -7.69 1.26 -9.70
N ALA A 124 -7.01 0.35 -9.02
CA ALA A 124 -7.17 -1.08 -9.19
C ALA A 124 -6.92 -1.82 -7.87
N THR A 125 -7.10 -3.13 -7.91
CA THR A 125 -6.85 -4.02 -6.78
C THR A 125 -5.75 -5.02 -7.09
N TRP A 126 -4.98 -5.41 -6.07
CA TRP A 126 -4.01 -6.50 -6.13
C TRP A 126 -4.32 -7.47 -4.98
N HIS A 127 -4.71 -8.70 -5.31
CA HIS A 127 -5.23 -9.69 -4.37
C HIS A 127 -6.36 -9.14 -3.47
N GLY A 128 -7.20 -8.28 -4.03
CA GLY A 128 -8.31 -7.63 -3.32
C GLY A 128 -7.92 -6.44 -2.42
N LEU A 129 -6.64 -6.05 -2.39
CA LEU A 129 -6.15 -4.81 -1.77
C LEU A 129 -6.21 -3.65 -2.77
N ARG A 130 -6.68 -2.48 -2.37
CA ARG A 130 -6.72 -1.28 -3.22
C ARG A 130 -5.33 -0.66 -3.29
N VAL A 131 -4.73 -0.71 -4.47
CA VAL A 131 -3.41 -0.14 -4.72
C VAL A 131 -3.58 1.33 -5.09
N LYS A 132 -2.95 2.22 -4.32
CA LYS A 132 -3.01 3.67 -4.50
C LYS A 132 -1.97 4.15 -5.50
N TYR A 133 -0.75 3.65 -5.37
CA TYR A 133 0.30 3.89 -6.33
C TYR A 133 1.33 2.75 -6.28
N ILE A 134 2.10 2.68 -7.37
CA ILE A 134 3.31 1.90 -7.46
C ILE A 134 4.44 2.90 -7.71
N GLU A 135 5.57 2.75 -7.05
CA GLU A 135 6.72 3.63 -7.24
C GLU A 135 7.98 2.82 -7.47
N GLU A 136 8.75 3.23 -8.47
CA GLU A 136 10.11 2.75 -8.68
C GLU A 136 11.06 3.92 -8.38
N GLY A 137 12.13 3.67 -7.63
CA GLY A 137 13.10 4.70 -7.35
C GLY A 137 14.53 4.21 -7.21
N PHE A 138 15.45 5.16 -7.26
CA PHE A 138 16.88 4.98 -7.14
C PHE A 138 17.45 5.98 -6.13
N ILE A 139 18.39 5.51 -5.32
CA ILE A 139 19.25 6.33 -4.47
C ILE A 139 20.67 6.17 -5.00
N GLY A 140 21.15 7.16 -5.76
CA GLY A 140 22.41 7.02 -6.51
C GLY A 140 22.31 5.99 -7.65
N MET A 141 23.38 5.22 -7.89
CA MET A 141 23.42 4.18 -8.94
C MET A 141 23.35 2.74 -8.41
N ASP A 142 23.48 2.54 -7.10
CA ASP A 142 23.71 1.22 -6.51
C ASP A 142 22.51 0.70 -5.71
N SER A 143 21.51 1.53 -5.43
CA SER A 143 20.31 1.11 -4.70
C SER A 143 19.05 1.49 -5.45
N SER A 144 18.12 0.54 -5.50
CA SER A 144 16.81 0.70 -6.14
C SER A 144 15.71 0.10 -5.28
N TYR A 145 14.50 0.59 -5.42
CA TYR A 145 13.36 0.06 -4.70
C TYR A 145 12.08 0.10 -5.53
N SER A 146 11.19 -0.84 -5.21
CA SER A 146 9.83 -0.96 -5.72
C SER A 146 8.85 -0.87 -4.56
N ASP A 147 8.02 0.16 -4.53
CA ASP A 147 7.02 0.38 -3.50
C ASP A 147 5.60 0.16 -4.02
N PHE A 148 4.79 -0.54 -3.23
CA PHE A 148 3.36 -0.75 -3.47
C PHE A 148 2.56 -0.19 -2.31
N ALA A 149 1.85 0.91 -2.55
CA ALA A 149 1.05 1.58 -1.53
C ALA A 149 -0.42 1.14 -1.56
N PHE A 150 -0.97 0.82 -0.40
CA PHE A 150 -2.33 0.32 -0.21
C PHE A 150 -3.19 1.27 0.62
N GLU A 151 -4.48 1.34 0.29
CA GLU A 151 -5.48 2.10 1.08
C GLU A 151 -6.00 1.31 2.29
N GLU A 152 -5.68 0.02 2.39
CA GLU A 152 -6.06 -0.84 3.50
C GLU A 152 -5.18 -0.64 4.74
N PRO A 153 -5.72 -0.92 5.95
CA PRO A 153 -4.92 -0.92 7.16
C PRO A 153 -3.81 -1.98 7.14
N PHE A 154 -2.71 -1.65 7.81
CA PHE A 154 -1.49 -2.44 7.92
C PHE A 154 -1.74 -3.94 8.11
N GLU A 155 -2.52 -4.30 9.13
CA GLU A 155 -2.74 -5.71 9.48
C GLU A 155 -3.46 -6.50 8.39
N LYS A 156 -4.40 -5.86 7.67
CA LYS A 156 -5.09 -6.52 6.56
C LYS A 156 -4.14 -6.80 5.41
N VAL A 157 -3.30 -5.82 5.06
CA VAL A 157 -2.29 -5.96 4.01
C VAL A 157 -1.30 -7.04 4.38
N ARG A 158 -0.74 -7.00 5.60
CA ARG A 158 0.22 -7.96 6.13
C ARG A 158 -0.29 -9.40 6.06
N LEU A 159 -1.53 -9.65 6.49
CA LEU A 159 -2.12 -11.00 6.45
C LEU A 159 -2.26 -11.51 5.00
N ILE A 160 -2.68 -10.65 4.07
CA ILE A 160 -2.80 -11.03 2.66
C ILE A 160 -1.41 -11.30 2.06
N LEU A 161 -0.44 -10.41 2.26
CA LEU A 161 0.95 -10.63 1.80
C LEU A 161 1.54 -11.92 2.39
N ASN A 162 1.30 -12.21 3.67
CA ASN A 162 1.75 -13.46 4.27
C ASN A 162 1.08 -14.71 3.70
N SER A 163 -0.17 -14.60 3.25
CA SER A 163 -0.84 -15.68 2.52
C SER A 163 -0.23 -15.94 1.14
N LEU A 164 0.39 -14.90 0.55
CA LEU A 164 1.12 -14.99 -0.72
C LEU A 164 2.56 -15.49 -0.54
N GLY A 165 3.13 -15.42 0.66
CA GLY A 165 4.45 -15.99 0.96
C GLY A 165 5.51 -15.01 1.47
N PHE A 166 5.16 -13.74 1.73
CA PHE A 166 6.12 -12.70 2.13
C PHE A 166 6.75 -12.90 3.53
N LYS A 167 6.13 -13.67 4.44
CA LYS A 167 6.67 -14.00 5.79
C LYS A 167 7.06 -12.78 6.66
N LEU A 168 6.26 -11.72 6.62
CA LEU A 168 6.39 -10.52 7.43
C LEU A 168 5.94 -10.78 8.89
N ASP A 169 6.74 -10.37 9.85
CA ASP A 169 6.41 -10.38 11.28
C ASP A 169 5.34 -9.33 11.63
N GLU A 170 4.96 -9.21 12.91
CA GLU A 170 3.95 -8.24 13.36
C GLU A 170 4.35 -6.77 13.15
N LYS A 171 5.64 -6.49 12.95
CA LYS A 171 6.18 -5.16 12.67
C LYS A 171 6.34 -4.89 11.18
N GLY A 172 6.09 -5.88 10.32
CA GLY A 172 6.22 -5.76 8.88
C GLY A 172 7.63 -6.03 8.36
N SER A 173 8.50 -6.64 9.16
CA SER A 173 9.87 -6.99 8.76
C SER A 173 10.01 -8.50 8.52
N GLN A 174 11.00 -8.90 7.72
CA GLN A 174 11.41 -10.30 7.58
C GLN A 174 12.52 -10.72 8.58
N GLY A 175 12.93 -9.80 9.48
CA GLY A 175 14.02 -9.97 10.44
C GLY A 175 15.29 -9.20 10.06
N ASP A 176 16.33 -9.32 10.89
CA ASP A 176 17.54 -8.48 10.81
C ASP A 176 18.50 -8.84 9.65
N THR A 177 18.20 -9.87 8.86
CA THR A 177 19.08 -10.34 7.77
C THR A 177 18.34 -10.31 6.45
N PRO A 178 18.77 -9.47 5.48
CA PRO A 178 18.23 -9.46 4.13
C PRO A 178 18.21 -10.87 3.54
N PHE A 179 17.10 -11.26 2.93
CA PHE A 179 16.98 -12.56 2.28
C PHE A 179 17.43 -12.41 0.82
N GLU A 180 18.51 -13.10 0.44
CA GLU A 180 19.10 -13.01 -0.91
C GLU A 180 19.52 -11.60 -1.36
N GLY A 181 19.83 -10.70 -0.41
CA GLY A 181 20.24 -9.32 -0.70
C GLY A 181 19.09 -8.35 -0.92
N TYR A 182 17.85 -8.79 -0.71
CA TYR A 182 16.66 -7.95 -0.73
C TYR A 182 16.24 -7.61 0.69
N ASP A 183 15.91 -6.35 0.93
CA ASP A 183 15.22 -5.93 2.15
C ASP A 183 13.75 -5.64 1.82
N THR A 184 12.86 -6.39 2.47
CA THR A 184 11.42 -6.34 2.30
C THR A 184 10.78 -5.86 3.58
N ALA A 185 10.10 -4.72 3.50
CA ALA A 185 9.45 -4.10 4.64
C ALA A 185 8.01 -3.71 4.33
N LEU A 186 7.15 -3.78 5.34
CA LEU A 186 5.83 -3.20 5.33
C LEU A 186 5.80 -2.06 6.34
N THR A 187 5.48 -0.85 5.89
CA THR A 187 5.48 0.37 6.71
C THR A 187 4.14 1.11 6.58
N VAL A 188 3.95 2.13 7.41
CA VAL A 188 2.83 3.08 7.27
C VAL A 188 3.40 4.46 6.98
N GLU A 189 3.05 5.00 5.82
CA GLU A 189 3.58 6.26 5.29
C GLU A 189 2.42 7.12 4.79
N ASP A 190 2.31 8.35 5.29
CA ASP A 190 1.22 9.28 4.96
C ASP A 190 -0.19 8.68 5.09
N GLY A 191 -0.36 7.74 6.04
CA GLY A 191 -1.61 7.03 6.28
C GLY A 191 -1.93 5.91 5.30
N LEU A 192 -1.00 5.55 4.41
CA LEU A 192 -1.07 4.38 3.54
C LEU A 192 -0.17 3.27 4.07
N THR A 193 -0.55 2.02 3.84
CA THR A 193 0.34 0.89 4.10
C THR A 193 1.22 0.68 2.87
N VAL A 194 2.54 0.62 3.02
CA VAL A 194 3.48 0.51 1.90
C VAL A 194 4.30 -0.77 2.03
N LEU A 195 4.23 -1.64 1.02
CA LEU A 195 5.20 -2.73 0.85
C LEU A 195 6.38 -2.18 0.06
N SER A 196 7.55 -2.17 0.67
CA SER A 196 8.81 -1.80 0.02
C SER A 196 9.65 -3.02 -0.27
N CYS A 197 10.11 -3.13 -1.51
CA CYS A 197 11.03 -4.14 -1.99
C CYS A 197 12.31 -3.43 -2.45
N SER A 198 13.37 -3.46 -1.63
CA SER A 198 14.63 -2.78 -1.92
C SER A 198 15.75 -3.76 -2.30
N ARG A 199 16.63 -3.30 -3.19
CA ARG A 199 17.83 -3.99 -3.68
C ARG A 199 19.07 -3.13 -3.43
#